data_AF-A0A8H4RP14-F1
#
_entry.id   AF-A0A8H4RP14-F1
#
_cell.length_a   1.000
_cell.length_b   1.000
_cell.length_c   1.000
_cell.angle_alpha   90.00
_cell.angle_beta   90.00
_cell.angle_gamma   90.00
#
_symmetry.space_group_name_H-M   'P 1'
#
loop_
_entity.id
_entity.type
_entity.pdbx_description
1 polymer ?
#
loop_
_entity_poly.entity_id
_entity_poly.type
_entity_poly.pdbx_seq_one_letter_code
_entity_poly.pdbx_strand_id
1 'polypeptide(L)'
;MFLKSLKDGVVPEALWTKLEQDMVSRGPKPLTNAEEIKTWVLDVLSGSPNHNISFVFLMSMLSRVVGELAPLPKESWRENKVGSTRSSLDIVRRSLSWKGKPPPLPEDPAVLRRQAAEKAYVNVFRDVIFRGPAGLKEKERKALEERQREVLEPFLRSVRSS
;
A
#
# COMPACT_ATOMS: atom_id res chain seq x y z
N MET A 1 11.89 17.77 12.57
CA MET A 1 10.85 16.76 12.31
C MET A 1 10.88 15.72 13.44
N PHE A 2 9.86 15.72 14.31
CA PHE A 2 9.76 14.90 15.53
C PHE A 2 9.91 13.39 15.29
N LEU A 3 9.37 12.85 14.19
CA LEU A 3 9.48 11.42 13.91
C LEU A 3 10.92 10.97 13.60
N LYS A 4 11.77 11.86 13.05
CA LYS A 4 13.19 11.57 12.80
C LYS A 4 14.04 11.57 14.08
N SER A 5 13.54 12.15 15.18
CA SER A 5 14.23 12.14 16.48
C SER A 5 13.95 10.90 17.32
N LEU A 6 13.06 9.99 16.86
CA LEU A 6 12.83 8.71 17.53
C LEU A 6 14.06 7.82 17.32
N LYS A 7 14.76 7.47 18.41
CA LYS A 7 15.98 6.64 18.35
C LYS A 7 15.74 5.28 17.68
N ASP A 8 14.58 4.69 17.97
CA ASP A 8 14.21 3.35 17.52
C ASP A 8 13.20 3.35 16.36
N GLY A 9 12.75 4.53 15.91
CA GLY A 9 11.68 4.65 14.91
C GLY A 9 10.31 4.18 15.42
N VAL A 10 9.33 4.12 14.52
CA VAL A 10 7.99 3.60 14.83
C VAL A 10 8.01 2.07 14.87
N VAL A 11 8.75 1.46 13.96
CA VAL A 11 9.03 0.03 13.90
C VAL A 11 10.53 -0.17 14.16
N PRO A 12 10.89 -0.63 15.38
CA PRO A 12 12.27 -0.91 15.75
C PRO A 12 12.87 -2.05 14.93
N GLU A 13 14.20 -2.08 14.88
CA GLU A 13 14.97 -3.09 14.16
C GLU A 13 14.54 -4.51 14.57
N ALA A 14 14.34 -4.78 15.86
CA ALA A 14 13.90 -6.09 16.35
C ALA A 14 12.53 -6.54 15.81
N LEU A 15 11.58 -5.61 15.60
CA LEU A 15 10.28 -5.92 15.00
C LEU A 15 10.42 -6.06 13.48
N TRP A 16 11.23 -5.21 12.86
CA TRP A 16 11.54 -5.31 11.44
C TRP A 16 12.20 -6.66 11.08
N THR A 17 13.17 -7.12 11.86
CA THR A 17 13.84 -8.41 11.64
C THR A 17 12.86 -9.57 11.67
N LYS A 18 11.86 -9.54 12.56
CA LYS A 18 10.79 -10.56 12.57
C LYS A 18 9.95 -10.52 11.31
N LEU A 19 9.52 -9.32 10.89
CA LEU A 19 8.78 -9.15 9.63
C LEU A 19 9.59 -9.66 8.43
N GLU A 20 10.88 -9.32 8.38
CA GLU A 20 11.75 -9.74 7.29
C GLU A 20 11.99 -11.26 7.28
N GLN A 21 12.20 -11.88 8.44
CA GLN A 21 12.33 -13.33 8.57
C GLN A 21 11.08 -14.05 8.06
N ASP A 22 9.89 -13.56 8.40
CA ASP A 22 8.62 -14.09 7.93
C ASP A 22 8.43 -13.90 6.42
N MET A 23 8.91 -12.80 5.84
CA MET A 23 8.89 -12.61 4.39
C MET A 23 9.82 -13.59 3.67
N VAL A 24 11.02 -13.80 4.23
CA VAL A 24 11.99 -14.75 3.69
C VAL A 24 11.51 -16.20 3.82
N SER A 25 10.87 -16.55 4.95
CA SER A 25 10.37 -17.91 5.20
C SER A 25 9.23 -18.32 4.26
N ARG A 26 8.43 -17.35 3.79
CA ARG A 26 7.38 -17.57 2.77
C ARG A 26 7.93 -17.89 1.38
N GLY A 27 9.18 -17.51 1.10
CA GLY A 27 9.87 -17.83 -0.15
C GLY A 27 9.04 -17.46 -1.40
N PRO A 28 8.76 -18.40 -2.32
CA PRO A 28 8.09 -18.10 -3.59
C PRO A 28 6.57 -17.83 -3.47
N LYS A 29 5.98 -17.97 -2.27
CA LYS A 29 4.55 -17.69 -2.02
C LYS A 29 4.39 -16.47 -1.11
N PRO A 30 4.62 -15.25 -1.62
CA PRO A 30 4.43 -14.03 -0.84
C PRO A 30 2.93 -13.79 -0.56
N LEU A 31 2.64 -13.04 0.50
CA LEU A 31 1.30 -12.52 0.73
C LEU A 31 0.98 -11.47 -0.34
N THR A 32 -0.13 -11.64 -1.05
CA THR A 32 -0.58 -10.70 -2.09
C THR A 32 -1.85 -9.95 -1.70
N ASN A 33 -2.58 -10.45 -0.69
CA ASN A 33 -3.80 -9.85 -0.19
C ASN A 33 -3.49 -8.76 0.84
N ALA A 34 -3.97 -7.54 0.58
CA ALA A 34 -3.75 -6.39 1.45
C ALA A 34 -4.24 -6.60 2.90
N GLU A 35 -5.38 -7.25 3.10
CA GLU A 35 -5.92 -7.49 4.45
C GLU A 35 -5.10 -8.54 5.21
N GLU A 36 -4.61 -9.57 4.52
CA GLU A 36 -3.71 -10.57 5.12
C GLU A 36 -2.37 -9.93 5.51
N ILE A 37 -1.80 -9.06 4.66
CA ILE A 37 -0.57 -8.33 4.97
C ILE A 37 -0.79 -7.44 6.20
N LYS A 38 -1.87 -6.66 6.24
CA LYS A 38 -2.18 -5.81 7.41
C LYS A 38 -2.32 -6.64 8.68
N THR A 39 -3.09 -7.73 8.62
CA THR A 39 -3.33 -8.61 9.77
C THR A 39 -2.02 -9.18 10.30
N TRP A 40 -1.16 -9.69 9.42
CA TRP A 40 0.15 -10.20 9.79
C TRP A 40 1.07 -9.13 10.39
N VAL A 41 1.13 -7.94 9.79
CA VAL A 41 1.96 -6.84 10.32
C VAL A 41 1.51 -6.44 11.71
N LEU A 42 0.19 -6.29 11.91
CA LEU A 42 -0.38 -5.93 13.20
C LEU A 42 -0.20 -7.03 14.25
N ASP A 43 -0.19 -8.30 13.84
CA ASP A 43 0.11 -9.43 14.73
C ASP A 43 1.56 -9.38 15.24
N VAL A 44 2.54 -9.16 14.36
CA VAL A 44 3.95 -9.01 14.76
C VAL A 44 4.15 -7.78 15.65
N LEU A 45 3.50 -6.65 15.33
CA LEU A 45 3.57 -5.43 16.13
C LEU A 45 2.83 -5.56 17.47
N SER A 46 1.85 -6.47 17.59
CA SER A 46 1.08 -6.67 18.83
C SER A 46 1.97 -7.06 20.01
N GLY A 47 3.12 -7.71 19.75
CA GLY A 47 4.15 -7.98 20.75
C GLY A 47 4.80 -6.73 21.35
N SER A 48 4.52 -5.54 20.80
CA SER A 48 4.99 -4.25 21.31
C SER A 48 3.89 -3.18 21.21
N PRO A 49 3.00 -3.08 22.22
CA PRO A 49 1.79 -2.27 22.16
C PRO A 49 2.03 -0.78 21.81
N ASN A 50 3.08 -0.17 22.36
CA ASN A 50 3.42 1.23 22.10
C ASN A 50 3.79 1.50 20.63
N HIS A 51 4.46 0.54 20.00
CA HIS A 51 4.84 0.63 18.59
C HIS A 51 3.64 0.34 17.69
N ASN A 52 2.80 -0.63 18.05
CA ASN A 52 1.57 -0.95 17.32
C ASN A 52 0.63 0.26 17.26
N ILE A 53 0.32 0.86 18.41
CA ILE A 53 -0.59 2.02 18.45
C ILE A 53 -0.05 3.21 17.65
N SER A 54 1.27 3.47 17.76
CA SER A 54 1.93 4.54 17.01
C SER A 54 1.88 4.29 15.50
N PHE A 55 2.11 3.05 15.08
CA PHE A 55 2.05 2.63 13.69
C PHE A 55 0.64 2.78 13.11
N VAL A 56 -0.37 2.24 13.78
CA VAL A 56 -1.77 2.32 13.33
C VAL A 56 -2.22 3.78 13.25
N PHE A 57 -1.89 4.59 14.26
CA PHE A 57 -2.22 6.01 14.27
C PHE A 57 -1.57 6.75 13.09
N LEU A 58 -0.27 6.58 12.90
CA LEU A 58 0.48 7.23 11.82
C LEU A 58 -0.07 6.80 10.45
N MET A 59 -0.22 5.50 10.21
CA MET A 59 -0.72 5.00 8.93
C MET A 59 -2.15 5.46 8.65
N SER A 60 -3.01 5.52 9.68
CA SER A 60 -4.36 6.09 9.56
C SER A 60 -4.33 7.57 9.22
N MET A 61 -3.44 8.35 9.85
CA MET A 61 -3.25 9.76 9.50
C MET A 61 -2.77 9.93 8.06
N LEU A 62 -1.74 9.20 7.63
CA LEU A 62 -1.22 9.29 6.27
C LEU A 62 -2.31 8.91 5.24
N SER A 63 -3.03 7.83 5.50
CA SER A 63 -4.15 7.36 4.66
C SER A 63 -5.23 8.43 4.49
N ARG A 64 -5.60 9.13 5.58
CA ARG A 64 -6.54 10.26 5.55
C ARG A 64 -6.01 11.45 4.76
N VAL A 65 -4.76 11.85 4.99
CA VAL A 65 -4.13 12.97 4.28
C VAL A 65 -4.06 12.72 2.78
N VAL A 66 -3.64 11.51 2.37
CA VAL A 66 -3.68 11.12 0.96
C VAL A 66 -5.14 11.18 0.47
N GLY A 67 -6.10 10.71 1.28
CA GLY A 67 -7.57 10.84 1.12
C GLY A 67 -8.02 12.23 0.67
N GLU A 68 -7.54 13.23 1.39
CA GLU A 68 -7.90 14.63 1.21
C GLU A 68 -7.17 15.28 0.02
N LEU A 69 -5.89 14.95 -0.20
CA LEU A 69 -5.08 15.54 -1.27
C LEU A 69 -5.36 14.95 -2.66
N ALA A 70 -5.72 13.67 -2.72
CA ALA A 70 -6.05 12.97 -3.96
C ALA A 70 -7.39 12.24 -3.79
N PRO A 71 -8.52 12.99 -3.84
CA PRO A 71 -9.84 12.41 -3.73
C PRO A 71 -10.15 11.56 -4.96
N LEU A 72 -10.70 10.37 -4.72
CA LEU A 72 -11.17 9.48 -5.77
C LEU A 72 -12.68 9.66 -5.98
N PRO A 73 -13.15 9.83 -7.22
CA PRO A 73 -14.57 9.77 -7.55
C PRO A 73 -15.16 8.41 -7.13
N LYS A 74 -16.39 8.40 -6.61
CA LYS A 74 -17.08 7.16 -6.17
C LYS A 74 -17.28 6.16 -7.32
N GLU A 75 -17.30 6.65 -8.56
CA GLU A 75 -17.54 5.86 -9.77
C GLU A 75 -16.28 5.13 -10.25
N SER A 76 -15.10 5.73 -10.09
CA SER A 76 -13.84 5.15 -10.56
C SER A 76 -13.37 3.94 -9.75
N TRP A 77 -13.89 3.77 -8.53
CA TRP A 77 -13.70 2.55 -7.72
C TRP A 77 -14.50 1.34 -8.20
N ARG A 78 -15.68 1.55 -8.81
CA ARG A 78 -16.58 0.45 -9.22
C ARG A 78 -16.09 -0.29 -10.45
N GLU A 79 -15.26 0.37 -11.26
CA GLU A 79 -14.73 -0.19 -12.50
C GLU A 79 -13.59 -1.20 -12.25
N ASN A 80 -12.85 -1.06 -11.13
CA ASN A 80 -11.70 -1.93 -10.81
C ASN A 80 -12.06 -3.21 -10.03
N LYS A 81 -13.27 -3.37 -9.49
CA LYS A 81 -13.70 -4.58 -8.77
C LYS A 81 -14.76 -5.43 -9.48
N VAL A 82 -15.40 -4.90 -10.52
CA VAL A 82 -16.46 -5.61 -11.24
C VAL A 82 -16.08 -5.64 -12.71
N GLY A 83 -15.64 -6.81 -13.17
CA GLY A 83 -15.68 -7.09 -14.60
C GLY A 83 -17.06 -6.73 -15.14
N SER A 84 -17.08 -5.79 -16.08
CA SER A 84 -18.04 -5.68 -17.18
C SER A 84 -19.47 -6.18 -16.88
N THR A 85 -20.41 -5.32 -16.51
CA THR A 85 -21.84 -5.58 -16.82
C THR A 85 -22.80 -4.38 -16.78
N ARG A 86 -22.41 -3.15 -16.41
CA ARG A 86 -23.42 -2.08 -16.25
C ARG A 86 -23.27 -0.80 -17.06
N SER A 87 -22.24 -0.65 -17.89
CA SER A 87 -22.25 0.38 -18.95
C SER A 87 -22.91 -0.18 -20.22
N SER A 88 -24.16 -0.65 -20.11
CA SER A 88 -24.87 -1.31 -21.22
C SER A 88 -26.02 -0.47 -21.80
N LEU A 89 -26.21 0.79 -21.37
CA LEU A 89 -27.31 1.61 -21.88
C LEU A 89 -26.86 2.73 -22.85
N ASP A 90 -25.61 3.18 -22.80
CA ASP A 90 -25.11 4.21 -23.72
C ASP A 90 -24.26 3.67 -24.89
N ILE A 91 -23.99 2.36 -24.91
CA ILE A 91 -23.18 1.68 -25.96
C ILE A 91 -24.07 0.97 -27.00
N VAL A 92 -25.40 1.05 -26.94
CA VAL A 92 -26.28 0.33 -27.90
C VAL A 92 -26.30 0.97 -29.30
N ARG A 93 -25.63 2.11 -29.51
CA ARG A 93 -25.59 2.79 -30.82
C ARG A 93 -24.36 2.54 -31.69
N ARG A 94 -23.35 1.78 -31.25
CA ARG A 94 -22.19 1.49 -32.13
C ARG A 94 -21.80 0.02 -32.17
N SER A 95 -22.13 -0.53 -33.33
CA SER A 95 -21.41 -1.54 -34.10
C SER A 95 -21.40 -2.97 -33.57
N LEU A 96 -22.25 -3.75 -34.26
CA LEU A 96 -21.99 -5.09 -34.74
C LEU A 96 -20.50 -5.36 -35.06
N SER A 97 -20.04 -6.56 -34.68
CA SER A 97 -18.79 -7.25 -35.06
C SER A 97 -17.47 -6.68 -34.50
N TRP A 98 -16.80 -7.42 -33.60
CA TRP A 98 -15.81 -8.46 -33.94
C TRP A 98 -15.08 -8.93 -32.67
N LYS A 99 -14.63 -10.17 -32.73
CA LYS A 99 -13.94 -10.92 -31.67
C LYS A 99 -12.59 -10.27 -31.36
N GLY A 100 -12.56 -9.36 -30.40
CA GLY A 100 -11.35 -8.73 -29.87
C GLY A 100 -11.49 -8.54 -28.37
N LYS A 101 -10.43 -8.83 -27.60
CA LYS A 101 -10.36 -8.38 -26.20
C LYS A 101 -10.65 -6.88 -26.18
N PRO A 102 -11.57 -6.39 -25.34
CA PRO A 102 -11.80 -4.96 -25.25
C PRO A 102 -10.46 -4.27 -24.94
N PRO A 103 -10.15 -3.13 -25.59
CA PRO A 103 -8.99 -2.35 -25.23
C PRO A 103 -9.09 -1.99 -23.73
N PRO A 104 -7.97 -2.01 -22.98
CA PRO A 104 -7.99 -1.58 -21.60
C PRO A 104 -8.59 -0.17 -21.54
N LEU A 105 -9.62 -0.01 -20.71
CA LEU A 105 -10.28 1.27 -20.52
C LEU A 105 -9.23 2.31 -20.10
N PRO A 106 -9.34 3.59 -20.52
CA PRO A 106 -8.46 4.64 -20.07
C PRO A 106 -8.45 4.70 -18.54
N GLU A 107 -7.28 4.52 -17.94
CA GLU A 107 -7.12 4.59 -16.49
C GLU A 107 -7.44 6.01 -16.02
N ASP A 108 -8.40 6.16 -15.10
CA ASP A 108 -8.87 7.47 -14.64
C ASP A 108 -7.68 8.30 -14.08
N PRO A 109 -7.44 9.53 -14.58
CA PRO A 109 -6.36 10.37 -14.08
C PRO A 109 -6.46 10.65 -12.57
N ALA A 110 -7.64 10.58 -11.96
CA ALA A 110 -7.78 10.64 -10.50
C ALA A 110 -7.20 9.40 -9.80
N VAL A 111 -7.38 8.22 -10.38
CA VAL A 111 -6.79 6.95 -9.89
C VAL A 111 -5.27 6.98 -10.01
N LEU A 112 -4.73 7.44 -11.15
CA LEU A 112 -3.29 7.59 -11.33
C LEU A 112 -2.68 8.58 -10.33
N ARG A 113 -3.33 9.74 -10.13
CA ARG A 113 -2.90 10.73 -9.12
C ARG A 113 -2.92 10.14 -7.70
N ARG A 114 -3.94 9.35 -7.37
CA ARG A 114 -4.04 8.66 -6.07
C ARG A 114 -2.88 7.70 -5.86
N GLN A 115 -2.64 6.79 -6.80
CA GLN A 115 -1.58 5.80 -6.71
C GLN A 115 -0.20 6.47 -6.61
N ALA A 116 0.02 7.56 -7.37
CA ALA A 116 1.24 8.34 -7.29
C ALA A 116 1.44 8.97 -5.90
N ALA A 117 0.37 9.52 -5.30
CA ALA A 117 0.41 10.07 -3.95
C ALA A 117 0.70 8.98 -2.90
N GLU A 118 0.02 7.84 -2.96
CA GLU A 118 0.26 6.71 -2.05
C GLU A 118 1.71 6.24 -2.12
N LYS A 119 2.24 6.03 -3.33
CA LYS A 119 3.63 5.61 -3.56
C LYS A 119 4.63 6.65 -3.05
N ALA A 120 4.37 7.94 -3.26
CA ALA A 120 5.22 9.01 -2.76
C ALA A 120 5.26 9.02 -1.21
N TYR A 121 4.11 8.85 -0.56
CA TYR A 121 4.01 8.79 0.90
C TYR A 121 4.73 7.56 1.46
N VAL A 122 4.55 6.38 0.87
CA VAL A 122 5.31 5.18 1.24
C VAL A 122 6.81 5.46 1.18
N ASN A 123 7.31 6.04 0.08
CA ASN A 123 8.73 6.31 -0.11
C ASN A 123 9.29 7.29 0.93
N VAL A 124 8.56 8.37 1.24
CA VAL A 124 9.00 9.40 2.17
C VAL A 124 8.99 8.91 3.62
N PHE A 125 7.95 8.18 4.02
CA PHE A 125 7.75 7.78 5.40
C PHE A 125 8.46 6.48 5.77
N ARG A 126 8.88 5.66 4.79
CA ARG A 126 9.66 4.44 5.01
C ARG A 126 10.82 4.64 5.98
N ASP A 127 11.71 5.59 5.68
CA ASP A 127 12.94 5.86 6.45
C ASP A 127 12.68 6.36 7.88
N VAL A 128 11.45 6.84 8.11
CA VAL A 128 11.01 7.40 9.38
C VAL A 128 10.28 6.34 10.20
N ILE A 129 9.55 5.44 9.53
CA ILE A 129 8.77 4.37 10.15
C ILE A 129 9.69 3.22 10.54
N PHE A 130 10.50 2.72 9.62
CA PHE A 130 11.36 1.56 9.87
C PHE A 130 12.76 1.99 10.25
N ARG A 131 13.26 1.39 11.33
CA ARG A 131 14.69 1.43 11.65
C ARG A 131 15.34 0.17 11.09
N GLY A 132 16.17 0.34 10.05
CA GLY A 132 16.95 -0.74 9.45
C GLY A 132 18.42 -0.72 9.89
N PRO A 133 19.15 -1.84 9.71
CA PRO A 133 20.56 -1.91 10.06
C PRO A 133 21.39 -0.93 9.22
N ALA A 134 22.30 -0.21 9.88
CA ALA A 134 23.20 0.73 9.22
C ALA A 134 24.33 -0.01 8.48
N GLY A 135 24.74 0.50 7.31
CA GLY A 135 25.91 0.00 6.59
C GLY A 135 25.69 -1.14 5.60
N LEU A 136 24.43 -1.39 5.18
CA LEU A 136 24.12 -2.36 4.14
C LEU A 136 24.74 -1.98 2.78
N LYS A 137 25.10 -2.99 1.98
CA LYS A 137 25.51 -2.78 0.58
C LYS A 137 24.34 -2.23 -0.22
N GLU A 138 24.62 -1.47 -1.27
CA GLU A 138 23.59 -0.81 -2.09
C GLU A 138 22.50 -1.77 -2.60
N LYS A 139 22.87 -2.98 -3.02
CA LYS A 139 21.92 -4.02 -3.46
C LYS A 139 21.01 -4.50 -2.33
N GLU A 140 21.57 -4.72 -1.14
CA GLU A 140 20.84 -5.18 0.04
C GLU A 140 19.93 -4.07 0.57
N ARG A 141 20.44 -2.83 0.59
CA ARG A 141 19.67 -1.64 0.93
C ARG A 141 18.45 -1.50 0.01
N LYS A 142 18.62 -1.65 -1.30
CA LYS A 142 17.49 -1.57 -2.24
C LYS A 142 16.44 -2.66 -2.00
N ALA A 143 16.87 -3.89 -1.70
CA ALA A 143 15.97 -5.00 -1.39
C ALA A 143 15.22 -4.78 -0.05
N LEU A 144 15.92 -4.27 0.97
CA LEU A 144 15.32 -3.86 2.25
C LEU A 144 14.24 -2.80 2.01
N GLU A 145 14.58 -1.76 1.26
CA GLU A 145 13.66 -0.67 0.95
C GLU A 145 12.42 -1.18 0.22
N GLU A 146 12.55 -2.18 -0.66
CA GLU A 146 11.43 -2.80 -1.36
C GLU A 146 10.49 -3.55 -0.43
N ARG A 147 11.02 -4.39 0.45
CA ARG A 147 10.23 -5.12 1.46
C ARG A 147 9.48 -4.16 2.38
N GLN A 148 10.11 -3.06 2.77
CA GLN A 148 9.46 -2.05 3.60
C GLN A 148 8.29 -1.37 2.86
N ARG A 149 8.38 -1.17 1.54
CA ARG A 149 7.25 -0.65 0.75
C ARG A 149 6.10 -1.64 0.72
N GLU A 150 6.38 -2.92 0.53
CA GLU A 150 5.36 -3.98 0.52
C GLU A 150 4.56 -4.03 1.84
N VAL A 151 5.22 -3.74 2.96
CA VAL A 151 4.56 -3.66 4.27
C VAL A 151 3.66 -2.42 4.41
N LEU A 152 4.08 -1.24 3.92
CA LEU A 152 3.35 0.02 4.13
C LEU A 152 2.21 0.24 3.15
N GLU A 153 2.38 -0.20 1.92
CA GLU A 153 1.46 0.08 0.81
C GLU A 153 0.01 -0.37 1.08
N PRO A 154 -0.25 -1.55 1.66
CA PRO A 154 -1.61 -1.98 2.03
C PRO A 154 -2.33 -1.01 2.97
N PHE A 155 -1.61 -0.30 3.85
CA PHE A 155 -2.22 0.60 4.83
C PHE A 155 -2.65 1.96 4.22
N LEU A 156 -2.03 2.38 3.12
CA LEU A 156 -2.40 3.64 2.44
C LEU A 156 -3.49 3.44 1.38
N ARG A 157 -3.52 2.27 0.73
CA ARG A 157 -4.50 1.91 -0.32
C ARG A 157 -5.93 1.69 0.20
N SER A 158 -6.16 1.74 1.51
CA SER A 158 -7.38 1.24 2.15
C SER A 158 -8.53 2.24 2.34
N VAL A 159 -8.45 3.48 1.85
CA VAL A 159 -9.58 4.42 1.92
C VAL A 159 -10.52 4.13 0.74
N ARG A 160 -11.70 3.49 0.84
CA ARG A 160 -12.54 3.14 2.00
C ARG A 160 -13.52 2.00 1.60
N SER A 161 -13.68 0.97 2.42
CA SER A 161 -14.93 0.19 2.51
C SER A 161 -15.77 0.76 3.66
N SER A 162 -16.69 1.67 3.37
CA SER A 162 -17.84 1.97 4.23
C SER A 162 -19.01 2.37 3.35
#